data_AF-A0A351H4P5-F1
#
_entry.id   AF-A0A351H4P5-F1
#
_cell.length_a   1.000
_cell.length_b   1.000
_cell.length_c   1.000
_cell.angle_alpha   90.00
_cell.angle_beta   90.00
_cell.angle_gamma   90.00
#
_symmetry.space_group_name_H-M   'P 1'
#
loop_
_entity.id
_entity.type
_entity.pdbx_description
1 polymer ?
#
loop_
_entity_poly.entity_id
_entity_poly.type
_entity_poly.pdbx_seq_one_letter_code
_entity_poly.pdbx_strand_id
1 'polypeptide(L)'
;MDNGTMSKMYFKMTDTIFDVNGKINEYVSDNREVPEKNGTEKMIKILLGAPGVLRVGVGLFKFMDKHGLLPKKVIDMSPFHNSLCISNLASIRTNHIYHHCYEFGTTSVFITLGNLREVAKRKGGEVVFERCIPLGVVMDERICSGSYFALAFRRMRKYMRNPELLELPPEVINEDPDK
;
A
#
# COMPACT_ATOMS: atom_id res chain seq x y z
N MET A 1 -8.62 -2.73 22.48
CA MET A 1 -8.89 -2.44 21.07
C MET A 1 -7.60 -2.72 20.34
N ASP A 2 -7.58 -3.64 19.38
CA ASP A 2 -6.42 -3.80 18.51
C ASP A 2 -6.20 -2.47 17.80
N ASN A 3 -5.05 -1.84 18.02
CA ASN A 3 -4.66 -0.58 17.39
C ASN A 3 -4.32 -0.87 15.93
N GLY A 4 -5.35 -1.07 15.11
CA GLY A 4 -5.24 -1.22 13.66
C GLY A 4 -4.78 0.09 13.02
N THR A 5 -3.51 0.43 13.16
CA THR A 5 -2.93 1.65 12.60
C THR A 5 -2.26 1.34 11.26
N MET A 6 -2.55 2.15 10.24
CA MET A 6 -1.85 2.06 8.95
C MET A 6 -0.36 2.31 9.13
N SER A 7 0.43 1.51 8.42
CA SER A 7 1.88 1.47 8.53
C SER A 7 2.50 1.88 7.20
N LYS A 8 3.37 2.90 7.23
CA LYS A 8 4.05 3.41 6.04
C LYS A 8 5.51 2.98 6.06
N MET A 9 5.89 2.19 5.05
CA MET A 9 7.24 1.64 4.88
C MET A 9 7.87 2.20 3.60
N TYR A 10 9.20 2.27 3.59
CA TYR A 10 9.98 2.70 2.44
C TYR A 10 10.86 1.57 1.93
N PHE A 11 10.81 1.33 0.63
CA PHE A 11 11.62 0.33 -0.07
C PHE A 11 12.59 1.02 -1.03
N LYS A 12 13.75 0.42 -1.24
CA LYS A 12 14.72 0.85 -2.25
C LYS A 12 14.47 0.05 -3.53
N MET A 13 14.78 0.64 -4.69
CA MET A 13 14.64 -0.05 -5.98
C MET A 13 15.57 -1.27 -6.11
N THR A 14 16.63 -1.34 -5.30
CA THR A 14 17.57 -2.45 -5.23
C THR A 14 17.16 -3.55 -4.24
N ASP A 15 16.09 -3.35 -3.46
CA ASP A 15 15.68 -4.34 -2.46
C ASP A 15 15.24 -5.64 -3.14
N THR A 16 15.76 -6.76 -2.67
CA THR A 16 15.29 -8.10 -3.03
C THR A 16 14.05 -8.47 -2.22
N ILE A 17 13.41 -9.59 -2.56
CA ILE A 17 12.32 -10.15 -1.76
C ILE A 17 12.73 -10.45 -0.31
N PHE A 18 14.00 -10.79 -0.09
CA PHE A 18 14.55 -11.05 1.25
C PHE A 18 14.70 -9.76 2.05
N ASP A 19 15.19 -8.68 1.41
CA ASP A 19 15.31 -7.36 2.05
C ASP A 19 13.93 -6.80 2.41
N VAL A 20 12.97 -6.91 1.49
CA VAL A 20 11.58 -6.49 1.72
C VAL A 20 10.96 -7.27 2.88
N ASN A 21 11.13 -8.59 2.91
CA ASN A 21 10.64 -9.43 4.01
C ASN A 21 11.30 -9.05 5.35
N GLY A 22 12.62 -8.82 5.35
CA GLY A 22 13.35 -8.35 6.53
C GLY A 22 12.77 -7.04 7.08
N LYS A 23 12.61 -6.03 6.22
CA LYS A 23 12.03 -4.73 6.59
C LYS A 23 10.62 -4.84 7.12
N ILE A 24 9.77 -5.67 6.50
CA ILE A 24 8.39 -5.89 6.98
C ILE A 24 8.43 -6.52 8.37
N ASN A 25 9.25 -7.55 8.59
CA ASN A 25 9.32 -8.25 9.88
C ASN A 25 9.88 -7.37 10.99
N GLU A 26 10.96 -6.62 10.71
CA GLU A 26 11.54 -5.63 11.62
C GLU A 26 10.48 -4.59 12.01
N TYR A 27 9.80 -4.02 11.01
CA TYR A 27 8.75 -3.02 11.24
C TYR A 27 7.57 -3.57 12.06
N VAL A 28 7.13 -4.79 11.78
CA VAL A 28 6.05 -5.46 12.55
C VAL A 28 6.50 -5.72 13.98
N SER A 29 7.75 -6.13 14.19
CA SER A 29 8.32 -6.34 15.52
C SER A 29 8.34 -5.04 16.33
N ASP A 30 8.90 -3.97 15.73
CA ASP A 30 9.04 -2.66 16.37
C ASP A 30 7.68 -2.05 16.77
N ASN A 31 6.66 -2.18 15.92
CA ASN A 31 5.33 -1.63 16.21
C ASN A 31 4.57 -2.45 17.26
N ARG A 32 4.91 -3.73 17.46
CA ARG A 32 4.34 -4.54 18.55
C ARG A 32 4.95 -4.16 19.90
N GLU A 33 6.23 -3.83 19.93
CA GLU A 33 6.93 -3.46 21.16
C GLU A 33 6.65 -2.02 21.59
N VAL A 34 6.58 -1.08 20.63
CA VAL A 34 6.39 0.35 20.94
C VAL A 34 5.38 1.01 19.97
N PRO A 35 4.06 0.92 20.25
CA PRO A 35 3.01 1.50 19.40
C PRO A 35 3.16 3.02 19.21
N GLU A 36 3.72 3.73 20.19
CA GLU A 36 3.87 5.19 20.17
C GLU A 36 4.84 5.73 19.11
N LYS A 37 5.65 4.87 18.47
CA LYS A 37 6.55 5.27 17.37
C LYS A 37 5.84 5.43 16.02
N ASN A 38 4.57 5.02 15.89
CA ASN A 38 3.84 5.17 14.63
C ASN A 38 3.41 6.64 14.42
N GLY A 39 4.02 7.30 13.41
CA GLY A 39 3.74 8.69 13.05
C GLY A 39 2.27 8.96 12.73
N THR A 40 1.57 7.99 12.12
CA THR A 40 0.14 8.09 11.81
C THR A 40 -0.70 8.22 13.09
N GLU A 41 -0.38 7.41 14.10
CA GLU A 41 -1.10 7.44 15.38
C GLU A 41 -0.89 8.78 16.09
N LYS A 42 0.34 9.30 16.07
CA LYS A 42 0.65 10.63 16.62
C LYS A 42 -0.14 11.74 15.93
N MET A 43 -0.26 11.69 14.61
CA MET A 43 -1.05 12.64 13.83
C MET A 43 -2.54 12.57 14.22
N ILE A 44 -3.10 11.36 14.33
CA ILE A 44 -4.50 11.14 14.74
C ILE A 44 -4.75 11.70 16.16
N LYS A 45 -3.85 11.43 17.11
CA LYS A 45 -3.95 11.94 18.49
C LYS A 45 -3.99 13.48 18.53
N ILE A 46 -3.15 14.15 17.73
CA ILE A 46 -3.14 15.63 17.65
C ILE A 46 -4.46 16.16 17.08
N LEU A 47 -4.96 15.55 15.99
CA LEU A 47 -6.19 15.99 15.34
C LEU A 47 -7.45 15.76 16.20
N LEU A 48 -7.47 14.71 17.03
CA LEU A 48 -8.57 14.39 17.92
C LEU A 48 -8.45 15.01 19.32
N GLY A 49 -7.32 15.65 19.63
CA GLY A 49 -7.01 16.13 20.99
C GLY A 49 -7.87 17.29 21.50
N ALA A 50 -8.58 18.02 20.62
CA ALA A 50 -9.49 19.09 21.04
C ALA A 50 -10.66 19.30 20.05
N PRO A 51 -11.85 19.66 20.55
CA PRO A 51 -12.99 19.99 19.69
C PRO A 51 -12.68 21.20 18.80
N GLY A 52 -13.01 21.12 17.52
CA GLY A 52 -12.77 22.18 16.52
C GLY A 52 -11.41 22.08 15.80
N VAL A 53 -10.38 21.56 16.45
CA VAL A 53 -9.04 21.33 15.84
C VAL A 53 -9.15 20.39 14.64
N LEU A 54 -10.01 19.38 14.72
CA LEU A 54 -10.23 18.46 13.62
C LEU A 54 -10.76 19.18 12.36
N ARG A 55 -11.77 20.04 12.48
CA ARG A 55 -12.37 20.71 11.32
C ARG A 55 -11.43 21.73 10.68
N VAL A 56 -10.83 22.59 11.51
CA VAL A 56 -9.88 23.61 11.03
C VAL A 56 -8.60 22.97 10.51
N GLY A 57 -8.06 22.00 11.24
CA GLY A 57 -6.84 21.28 10.88
C GLY A 57 -6.98 20.47 9.59
N VAL A 58 -8.09 19.75 9.41
CA VAL A 58 -8.34 19.02 8.16
C VAL A 58 -8.52 19.97 6.98
N GLY A 59 -9.24 21.09 7.16
CA GLY A 59 -9.39 22.11 6.12
C GLY A 59 -8.05 22.72 5.70
N LEU A 60 -7.23 23.10 6.68
CA LEU A 60 -5.89 23.62 6.46
C LEU A 60 -4.98 22.59 5.78
N PHE A 61 -4.96 21.34 6.25
CA PHE A 61 -4.14 20.29 5.63
C PHE A 61 -4.56 20.01 4.19
N LYS A 62 -5.86 19.97 3.89
CA LYS A 62 -6.33 19.85 2.51
C LYS A 62 -5.89 21.03 1.64
N PHE A 63 -5.96 22.24 2.16
CA PHE A 63 -5.48 23.43 1.44
C PHE A 63 -3.97 23.35 1.19
N MET A 64 -3.19 23.00 2.21
CA MET A 64 -1.72 22.90 2.10
C MET A 64 -1.30 21.78 1.16
N ASP A 65 -1.92 20.61 1.27
CA ASP A 65 -1.70 19.46 0.38
C ASP A 65 -1.94 19.83 -1.09
N LYS A 66 -3.10 20.45 -1.38
CA LYS A 66 -3.45 20.91 -2.73
C LYS A 66 -2.44 21.91 -3.32
N HIS A 67 -1.77 22.70 -2.49
CA HIS A 67 -0.78 23.71 -2.94
C HIS A 67 0.67 23.26 -2.76
N GLY A 68 0.93 22.00 -2.38
CA GLY A 68 2.29 21.50 -2.15
C GLY A 68 3.01 22.15 -0.95
N LEU A 69 2.25 22.74 -0.02
CA LEU A 69 2.76 23.45 1.16
C LEU A 69 2.84 22.56 2.40
N LEU A 70 2.44 21.29 2.31
CA LEU A 70 2.38 20.39 3.45
C LEU A 70 3.81 20.08 3.97
N PRO A 71 4.10 20.27 5.27
CA PRO A 71 5.43 20.01 5.79
C PRO A 71 5.83 18.55 5.61
N LYS A 72 7.09 18.29 5.25
CA LYS A 72 7.62 16.93 5.04
C LYS A 72 7.30 15.98 6.19
N LYS A 73 7.43 16.44 7.44
CA LYS A 73 7.09 15.64 8.63
C LYS A 73 5.63 15.15 8.62
N VAL A 74 4.70 15.98 8.16
CA VAL A 74 3.27 15.61 8.05
C VAL A 74 3.08 14.59 6.92
N ILE A 75 3.75 14.76 5.79
CA ILE A 75 3.76 13.79 4.68
C ILE A 75 4.31 12.43 5.13
N ASP A 76 5.40 12.42 5.89
CA ASP A 76 6.04 11.21 6.41
C ASP A 76 5.13 10.48 7.41
N MET A 77 4.39 11.22 8.24
CA MET A 77 3.40 10.67 9.19
C MET A 77 2.07 10.30 8.53
N SER A 78 1.75 10.84 7.35
CA SER A 78 0.45 10.64 6.73
C SER A 78 0.38 9.29 6.02
N PRO A 79 -0.66 8.47 6.31
CA PRO A 79 -0.85 7.20 5.63
C PRO A 79 -1.44 7.36 4.22
N PHE A 80 -1.79 8.58 3.81
CA PHE A 80 -2.36 8.89 2.49
C PHE A 80 -1.34 9.44 1.51
N HIS A 81 -0.06 9.57 1.92
CA HIS A 81 1.02 10.07 1.08
C HIS A 81 2.02 8.95 0.80
N ASN A 82 1.65 8.00 -0.05
CA ASN A 82 2.51 6.90 -0.47
C ASN A 82 2.26 6.56 -1.94
N SER A 83 3.10 5.70 -2.50
CA SER A 83 3.00 5.23 -3.89
C SER A 83 1.97 4.11 -4.06
N LEU A 84 1.79 3.27 -3.04
CA LEU A 84 0.92 2.10 -3.06
C LEU A 84 0.44 1.79 -1.65
N CYS A 85 -0.86 1.54 -1.52
CA CYS A 85 -1.45 1.04 -0.27
C CYS A 85 -1.91 -0.41 -0.43
N ILE A 86 -1.45 -1.29 0.47
CA ILE A 86 -1.86 -2.69 0.53
C ILE A 86 -2.61 -2.95 1.84
N SER A 87 -3.80 -3.56 1.75
CA SER A 87 -4.59 -3.97 2.92
C SER A 87 -4.82 -5.48 2.89
N ASN A 88 -4.45 -6.18 3.97
CA ASN A 88 -4.64 -7.62 4.09
C ASN A 88 -5.87 -7.95 4.95
N LEU A 89 -7.00 -8.16 4.29
CA LEU A 89 -8.28 -8.48 4.93
C LEU A 89 -8.41 -9.97 5.29
N ALA A 90 -7.49 -10.83 4.83
CA ALA A 90 -7.44 -12.22 5.26
C ALA A 90 -7.19 -12.36 6.77
N SER A 91 -6.50 -11.37 7.37
CA SER A 91 -6.25 -11.31 8.81
C SER A 91 -7.54 -11.31 9.66
N ILE A 92 -8.61 -10.68 9.15
CA ILE A 92 -9.92 -10.60 9.79
C ILE A 92 -10.94 -11.54 9.13
N ARG A 93 -10.44 -12.49 8.33
CA ARG A 93 -11.23 -13.52 7.64
C ARG A 93 -12.30 -12.96 6.69
N THR A 94 -12.06 -11.81 6.07
CA THR A 94 -12.95 -11.26 5.03
C THR A 94 -12.33 -11.33 3.63
N ASN A 95 -13.13 -11.04 2.62
CA ASN A 95 -12.68 -11.01 1.23
C ASN A 95 -12.14 -9.61 0.87
N HIS A 96 -11.49 -9.51 -0.30
CA HIS A 96 -11.03 -8.23 -0.85
C HIS A 96 -12.21 -7.24 -1.05
N ILE A 97 -11.89 -5.95 -0.99
CA ILE A 97 -12.81 -4.83 -1.25
C ILE A 97 -12.19 -3.86 -2.26
N TYR A 98 -13.01 -2.97 -2.80
CA TYR A 98 -12.54 -1.87 -3.64
C TYR A 98 -12.52 -0.58 -2.81
N HIS A 99 -11.33 -0.01 -2.58
CA HIS A 99 -11.21 1.30 -1.94
C HIS A 99 -11.67 2.40 -2.90
N HIS A 100 -12.17 3.51 -2.38
CA HIS A 100 -12.27 4.74 -3.16
C HIS A 100 -10.89 5.40 -3.24
N CYS A 101 -10.64 6.17 -4.29
CA CYS A 101 -9.52 7.10 -4.32
C CYS A 101 -9.81 8.25 -3.35
N TYR A 102 -8.82 8.66 -2.57
CA TYR A 102 -8.94 9.79 -1.67
C TYR A 102 -8.61 11.09 -2.40
N GLU A 103 -9.34 12.16 -2.08
CA GLU A 103 -9.04 13.53 -2.53
C GLU A 103 -8.07 14.26 -1.58
N PHE A 104 -7.14 13.50 -0.97
CA PHE A 104 -6.13 14.00 -0.05
C PHE A 104 -4.91 13.09 -0.06
N GLY A 105 -3.72 13.68 -0.20
CA GLY A 105 -2.46 12.97 -0.37
C GLY A 105 -2.25 12.42 -1.77
N THR A 106 -1.33 11.47 -1.89
CA THR A 106 -0.79 10.98 -3.17
C THR A 106 -1.09 9.49 -3.42
N THR A 107 -1.80 8.82 -2.52
CA THR A 107 -2.11 7.39 -2.70
C THR A 107 -3.15 7.20 -3.79
N SER A 108 -2.68 6.75 -4.95
CA SER A 108 -3.49 6.58 -6.16
C SER A 108 -3.72 5.11 -6.55
N VAL A 109 -3.08 4.17 -5.86
CA VAL A 109 -3.24 2.73 -6.10
C VAL A 109 -3.49 2.00 -4.79
N PHE A 110 -4.57 1.22 -4.77
CA PHE A 110 -4.97 0.39 -3.63
C PHE A 110 -5.05 -1.07 -4.06
N ILE A 111 -4.42 -1.94 -3.27
CA ILE A 111 -4.55 -3.39 -3.41
C ILE A 111 -5.08 -3.96 -2.09
N THR A 112 -6.19 -4.67 -2.15
CA THR A 112 -6.73 -5.39 -1.00
C THR A 112 -6.65 -6.90 -1.23
N LEU A 113 -6.17 -7.61 -0.22
CA LEU A 113 -6.03 -9.07 -0.24
C LEU A 113 -7.18 -9.67 0.55
N GLY A 114 -7.90 -10.62 -0.04
CA GLY A 114 -8.88 -11.42 0.69
C GLY A 114 -8.34 -12.79 1.13
N ASN A 115 -9.18 -13.56 1.81
CA ASN A 115 -8.89 -14.95 2.15
C ASN A 115 -8.50 -15.80 0.94
N LEU A 116 -7.52 -16.68 1.14
CA LEU A 116 -7.19 -17.75 0.20
C LEU A 116 -8.44 -18.58 -0.11
N ARG A 117 -8.67 -18.83 -1.41
CA ARG A 117 -9.76 -19.68 -1.88
C ARG A 117 -9.26 -20.66 -2.93
N GLU A 118 -9.85 -21.85 -2.96
CA GLU A 118 -9.66 -22.78 -4.06
C GLU A 118 -10.55 -22.38 -5.23
N VAL A 119 -9.96 -22.30 -6.42
CA VAL A 119 -10.65 -21.95 -7.65
C VAL A 119 -10.48 -23.11 -8.61
N ALA A 120 -11.59 -23.71 -9.01
CA ALA A 120 -11.61 -24.71 -10.08
C ALA A 120 -11.16 -24.07 -11.39
N LYS A 121 -10.13 -24.64 -12.02
CA LYS A 121 -9.64 -24.25 -13.35
C LYS A 121 -9.54 -25.47 -14.24
N ARG A 122 -9.90 -25.29 -15.51
CA ARG A 122 -9.77 -26.34 -16.51
C ARG A 122 -8.34 -26.35 -17.07
N LYS A 123 -7.67 -27.50 -17.01
CA LYS A 123 -6.36 -27.73 -17.63
C LYS A 123 -6.40 -29.05 -18.40
N GLY A 124 -6.16 -29.01 -19.70
CA GLY A 124 -6.03 -30.22 -20.52
C GLY A 124 -7.25 -31.15 -20.53
N GLY A 125 -8.45 -30.65 -20.24
CA GLY A 125 -9.68 -31.45 -20.16
C GLY A 125 -10.14 -31.78 -18.74
N GLU A 126 -9.25 -31.71 -17.74
CA GLU A 126 -9.54 -31.98 -16.33
C GLU A 126 -9.81 -30.70 -15.54
N VAL A 127 -10.54 -30.82 -14.43
CA VAL A 127 -10.75 -29.74 -13.46
C VAL A 127 -9.73 -29.88 -12.35
N VAL A 128 -8.86 -28.87 -12.23
CA VAL A 128 -7.84 -28.78 -11.19
C VAL A 128 -8.20 -27.64 -10.26
N PHE A 129 -8.12 -27.84 -8.95
CA PHE A 129 -8.29 -26.79 -7.97
C PHE A 129 -6.97 -26.08 -7.71
N GLU A 130 -6.95 -24.76 -7.92
CA GLU A 130 -5.79 -23.93 -7.61
C GLU A 130 -6.09 -23.01 -6.43
N ARG A 131 -5.17 -22.97 -5.46
CA ARG A 131 -5.23 -21.98 -4.37
C ARG A 131 -4.90 -20.60 -4.93
N CYS A 132 -5.86 -19.69 -4.79
CA CYS A 132 -5.75 -18.32 -5.31
C CYS A 132 -5.94 -17.30 -4.18
N ILE A 133 -5.15 -16.23 -4.20
CA ILE A 133 -5.38 -15.04 -3.38
C ILE A 133 -6.23 -14.08 -4.21
N PRO A 134 -7.46 -13.73 -3.78
CA PRO A 134 -8.27 -12.75 -4.46
C PRO A 134 -7.75 -11.33 -4.15
N LEU A 135 -7.66 -10.50 -5.19
CA LEU A 135 -7.14 -9.13 -5.12
C LEU A 135 -8.23 -8.13 -5.54
N GLY A 136 -8.49 -7.12 -4.72
CA GLY A 136 -9.24 -5.93 -5.10
C GLY A 136 -8.26 -4.83 -5.47
N VAL A 137 -8.28 -4.39 -6.73
CA VAL A 137 -7.35 -3.39 -7.25
C VAL A 137 -8.14 -2.15 -7.66
N VAL A 138 -7.76 -1.00 -7.12
CA VAL A 138 -8.29 0.30 -7.53
C VAL A 138 -7.14 1.21 -7.91
N MET A 139 -7.30 1.89 -9.04
CA MET A 139 -6.28 2.72 -9.67
C MET A 139 -6.91 4.05 -10.08
N ASP A 140 -6.21 5.13 -9.81
CA ASP A 140 -6.62 6.47 -10.20
C ASP A 140 -6.16 6.76 -11.65
N GLU A 141 -7.10 6.95 -12.57
CA GLU A 141 -6.76 7.26 -13.97
C GLU A 141 -6.15 8.65 -14.15
N ARG A 142 -6.21 9.54 -13.15
CA ARG A 142 -5.57 10.86 -13.19
C ARG A 142 -4.04 10.77 -13.27
N ILE A 143 -3.45 9.71 -12.72
CA ILE A 143 -1.99 9.53 -12.73
C ILE A 143 -1.50 8.73 -13.94
N CYS A 144 -2.34 7.89 -14.54
CA CYS A 144 -1.96 7.08 -15.69
C CYS A 144 -3.17 6.45 -16.39
N SER A 145 -3.02 6.12 -17.67
CA SER A 145 -4.07 5.42 -18.43
C SER A 145 -4.19 3.94 -18.04
N GLY A 146 -5.39 3.37 -18.23
CA GLY A 146 -5.61 1.93 -18.10
C GLY A 146 -4.66 1.05 -18.91
N SER A 147 -4.16 1.53 -20.07
CA SER A 147 -3.20 0.78 -20.89
C SER A 147 -1.85 0.58 -20.21
N TYR A 148 -1.35 1.61 -19.53
CA TYR A 148 -0.11 1.53 -18.76
C TYR A 148 -0.28 0.66 -17.53
N PHE A 149 -1.40 0.81 -16.82
CA PHE A 149 -1.73 -0.07 -15.70
C PHE A 149 -1.79 -1.54 -16.13
N ALA A 150 -2.38 -1.85 -17.29
CA ALA A 150 -2.39 -3.22 -17.82
C ALA A 150 -0.96 -3.80 -18.00
N LEU A 151 -0.02 -2.98 -18.47
CA LEU A 151 1.40 -3.37 -18.58
C LEU A 151 2.04 -3.58 -17.19
N ALA A 152 1.78 -2.70 -16.24
CA ALA A 152 2.28 -2.81 -14.87
C ALA A 152 1.76 -4.09 -14.18
N PHE A 153 0.46 -4.38 -14.26
CA PHE A 153 -0.14 -5.58 -13.67
C PHE A 153 0.25 -6.87 -14.41
N ARG A 154 0.56 -6.78 -15.71
CA ARG A 154 1.18 -7.90 -16.44
C ARG A 154 2.57 -8.22 -15.89
N ARG A 155 3.39 -7.21 -15.59
CA ARG A 155 4.68 -7.37 -14.89
C ARG A 155 4.49 -7.92 -13.47
N MET A 156 3.55 -7.37 -12.70
CA MET A 156 3.21 -7.86 -11.37
C MET A 156 2.86 -9.36 -11.38
N ARG A 157 2.07 -9.80 -12.37
CA ARG A 157 1.73 -11.22 -12.58
C ARG A 157 2.95 -12.07 -12.95
N LYS A 158 3.89 -11.55 -13.73
CA LYS A 158 5.15 -12.26 -14.05
C LYS A 158 5.92 -12.56 -12.76
N TYR A 159 6.10 -11.56 -11.90
CA TYR A 159 6.82 -11.72 -10.63
C TYR A 159 6.09 -12.64 -9.65
N MET A 160 4.76 -12.55 -9.53
CA MET A 160 4.00 -13.48 -8.68
C MET A 160 4.07 -14.94 -9.14
N ARG A 161 4.28 -15.19 -10.44
CA ARG A 161 4.42 -16.55 -10.98
C ARG A 161 5.85 -17.09 -10.90
N ASN A 162 6.83 -16.20 -10.82
CA ASN A 162 8.25 -16.50 -10.86
C ASN A 162 8.96 -15.65 -9.80
N PRO A 163 8.72 -15.93 -8.50
CA PRO A 163 9.25 -15.11 -7.40
C PRO A 163 10.79 -15.12 -7.34
N GLU A 164 11.45 -16.11 -7.92
CA GLU A 164 12.91 -16.19 -8.05
C GLU A 164 13.51 -14.98 -8.79
N LEU A 165 12.71 -14.32 -9.64
CA LEU A 165 13.11 -13.07 -10.31
C LEU A 165 13.29 -11.88 -9.35
N LEU A 166 12.88 -12.01 -8.09
CA LEU A 166 13.01 -11.00 -7.04
C LEU A 166 14.10 -11.35 -6.03
N GLU A 167 14.79 -12.48 -6.18
CA GLU A 167 15.87 -12.90 -5.27
C GLU A 167 17.17 -12.13 -5.49
N LEU A 168 17.33 -11.52 -6.67
CA LEU A 168 18.46 -10.66 -7.02
C LEU A 168 17.97 -9.24 -7.30
N PRO A 169 18.81 -8.21 -7.04
CA PRO A 169 18.51 -6.85 -7.43
C PRO A 169 18.27 -6.73 -8.95
N PRO A 170 17.45 -5.76 -9.39
CA PRO A 170 17.21 -5.56 -10.82
C PRO A 170 18.51 -5.16 -11.54
N GLU A 171 18.74 -5.73 -12.72
CA GLU A 171 19.88 -5.40 -13.58
C GLU A 171 19.84 -3.94 -14.06
N VAL A 172 18.64 -3.40 -14.26
CA VAL A 172 18.41 -2.04 -14.74
C VAL A 172 17.41 -1.34 -13.82
N ILE A 173 17.81 -0.18 -13.30
CA ILE A 173 16.95 0.73 -12.56
C ILE A 173 16.66 1.91 -13.47
N ASN A 174 15.39 2.07 -13.83
CA ASN A 174 14.93 3.26 -14.55
C ASN A 174 14.55 4.31 -13.51
N GLU A 175 15.43 5.27 -13.31
CA GLU A 175 15.12 6.44 -12.49
C GLU A 175 14.21 7.39 -13.26
N ASP A 176 13.37 8.12 -12.52
CA ASP A 176 12.54 9.16 -13.10
C ASP A 176 13.46 10.30 -13.55
N PRO A 177 13.44 10.72 -14.83
CA PRO A 177 14.38 11.71 -15.36
C PRO A 177 14.37 13.07 -14.66
N ASP A 178 13.30 13.38 -13.90
CA ASP A 178 13.09 14.67 -13.23
C ASP A 178 13.40 14.65 -11.71
N LYS A 179 14.30 13.77 -11.24
CA LYS A 179 14.78 13.73 -9.84
C LYS A 179 16.09 14.46 -9.60
#